data_AF-A0A6A8M737-F1
#
_entry.id   AF-A0A6A8M737-F1
#
_cell.length_a   1.000
_cell.length_b   1.000
_cell.length_c   1.000
_cell.angle_alpha   90.00
_cell.angle_beta   90.00
_cell.angle_gamma   90.00
#
_symmetry.space_group_name_H-M   'P 1'
#
loop_
_entity.id
_entity.type
_entity.pdbx_description
1 polymer ?
#
loop_
_entity_poly.entity_id
_entity_poly.type
_entity_poly.pdbx_seq_one_letter_code
_entity_poly.pdbx_strand_id
1 'polypeptide(L)'
;MTSEYYHNRIKRILIFVLVILLLSASAAVNVNGTSKTDGNSSVLLGWQINDGTYSGRIKGNGPFSGKIKSRITVDQHNITVSFKLKDHSVSQIYFGNSYKAADDQANAISGSEGEFTVPVEGLNYKYDMAVYKKGKWQDCKVRFIPSGIHRKDLVTGDIQNGKYTGKITLTGGSGRAHIKSPAVITAKDGRLTAKIIWSSEYYQYIQIGSLKFKKLNKKGNSRMNIPVVPDTDIHIQGLTTAMSTPHLIDYTIRLDKSTMTKAEKR
;
A
#
# COMPACT_ATOMS: atom_id res chain seq x y z
N MET A 1 11.09 35.23 17.40
CA MET A 1 11.64 34.36 16.34
C MET A 1 10.97 32.98 16.36
N THR A 2 9.63 32.92 16.44
CA THR A 2 8.87 31.66 16.64
C THR A 2 7.57 31.58 15.85
N SER A 3 7.03 32.71 15.37
CA SER A 3 5.78 32.74 14.58
C SER A 3 6.01 32.43 13.09
N GLU A 4 7.05 33.00 12.46
CA GLU A 4 7.38 32.75 11.05
C GLU A 4 7.82 31.30 10.78
N TYR A 5 8.48 30.64 11.72
CA TYR A 5 8.89 29.24 11.58
C TYR A 5 7.68 28.29 11.58
N TYR A 6 6.70 28.53 12.45
CA TYR A 6 5.44 27.76 12.47
C TYR A 6 4.58 28.06 11.24
N HIS A 7 4.50 29.32 10.81
CA HIS A 7 3.74 29.70 9.63
C HIS A 7 4.32 29.11 8.34
N ASN A 8 5.66 29.03 8.22
CA ASN A 8 6.32 28.38 7.09
C ASN A 8 6.24 26.85 7.12
N ARG A 9 6.20 26.21 8.29
CA ARG A 9 5.92 24.76 8.40
C ARG A 9 4.49 24.43 7.98
N ILE A 10 3.51 25.21 8.43
CA ILE A 10 2.10 24.99 8.09
C ILE A 10 1.88 25.24 6.59
N LYS A 11 2.47 26.29 6.00
CA LYS A 11 2.44 26.52 4.54
C LYS A 11 3.09 25.37 3.74
N ARG A 12 4.21 24.80 4.20
CA ARG A 12 4.84 23.65 3.53
C ARG A 12 4.00 22.37 3.61
N ILE A 13 3.34 22.13 4.75
CA ILE A 13 2.41 21.00 4.92
C ILE A 13 1.17 21.21 4.02
N LEU A 14 0.62 22.42 3.97
CA LEU A 14 -0.56 22.75 3.14
C LEU A 14 -0.25 22.68 1.64
N ILE A 15 0.95 23.09 1.22
CA ILE A 15 1.41 22.98 -0.18
C ILE A 15 1.58 21.50 -0.58
N PHE A 16 2.05 20.63 0.33
CA PHE A 16 2.10 19.19 0.07
C PHE A 16 0.71 18.56 -0.06
N VAL A 17 -0.27 19.01 0.72
CA VAL A 17 -1.68 18.58 0.62
C VAL A 17 -2.31 19.03 -0.71
N LEU A 18 -1.97 20.22 -1.20
CA LEU A 18 -2.52 20.74 -2.46
C LEU A 18 -1.91 20.10 -3.72
N VAL A 19 -0.63 19.70 -3.69
CA VAL A 19 0.04 19.04 -4.83
C VAL A 19 -0.49 17.62 -5.07
N ILE A 20 -1.04 16.96 -4.05
CA ILE A 20 -1.66 15.62 -4.20
C ILE A 20 -3.04 15.71 -4.89
N LEU A 21 -3.68 16.88 -4.92
CA LEU A 21 -5.03 17.06 -5.47
C LEU A 21 -5.10 17.62 -6.90
N LEU A 22 -3.98 18.05 -7.49
CA LEU A 22 -3.95 18.60 -8.86
C LEU A 22 -2.67 18.19 -9.59
N LEU A 23 -2.63 16.93 -10.05
CA LEU A 23 -1.83 16.50 -11.19
C LEU A 23 -2.43 15.21 -11.76
N SER A 24 -3.53 15.36 -12.50
CA SER A 24 -3.84 14.44 -13.61
C SER A 24 -2.91 14.76 -14.77
N ALA A 25 -1.66 14.31 -14.65
CA ALA A 25 -0.78 14.09 -15.79
C ALA A 25 -0.23 12.68 -15.64
N SER A 26 -0.56 11.81 -16.60
CA SER A 26 -0.04 10.46 -16.70
C SER A 26 1.49 10.46 -16.74
N ALA A 27 2.12 10.36 -15.58
CA ALA A 27 3.37 9.64 -15.42
C ALA A 27 3.02 8.44 -14.54
N ALA A 28 2.91 7.26 -15.16
CA ALA A 28 2.77 6.02 -14.42
C ALA A 28 4.00 5.86 -13.50
N VAL A 29 3.84 6.22 -12.23
CA VAL A 29 4.80 5.86 -11.17
C VAL A 29 4.78 4.34 -11.09
N ASN A 30 5.74 3.71 -11.77
CA ASN A 30 5.91 2.27 -11.76
C ASN A 30 6.59 1.86 -10.45
N VAL A 31 5.84 1.90 -9.34
CA VAL A 31 6.24 1.19 -8.11
C VAL A 31 6.07 -0.31 -8.39
N ASN A 32 7.14 -0.97 -8.83
CA ASN A 32 7.16 -2.41 -9.05
C ASN A 32 7.28 -3.21 -7.75
N GLY A 33 6.41 -2.92 -6.79
CA GLY A 33 6.29 -3.81 -5.64
C GLY A 33 5.47 -5.06 -5.98
N THR A 34 5.71 -6.13 -5.22
CA THR A 34 4.91 -7.36 -5.37
C THR A 34 4.57 -7.91 -4.00
N SER A 35 3.28 -8.12 -3.74
CA SER A 35 2.85 -8.96 -2.63
C SER A 35 3.17 -10.41 -2.98
N LYS A 36 4.35 -10.91 -2.58
CA LYS A 36 4.56 -12.35 -2.36
C LYS A 36 4.10 -12.65 -0.94
N THR A 37 3.17 -13.59 -0.83
CA THR A 37 2.66 -14.12 0.45
C THR A 37 3.74 -14.96 1.13
N ASP A 38 4.73 -14.30 1.73
CA ASP A 38 5.63 -14.90 2.69
C ASP A 38 5.04 -14.65 4.09
N GLY A 39 4.50 -15.69 4.73
CA GLY A 39 4.28 -15.78 6.18
C GLY A 39 3.48 -14.64 6.85
N ASN A 40 2.19 -14.86 7.05
CA ASN A 40 1.38 -14.33 8.16
C ASN A 40 1.22 -12.81 8.34
N SER A 41 1.42 -11.96 7.32
CA SER A 41 1.05 -10.55 7.43
C SER A 41 0.54 -10.00 6.10
N SER A 42 -0.78 -9.82 5.99
CA SER A 42 -1.39 -9.10 4.87
C SER A 42 -0.84 -7.67 4.80
N VAL A 43 -0.83 -7.11 3.59
CA VAL A 43 -0.54 -5.69 3.36
C VAL A 43 -1.52 -4.87 4.21
N LEU A 44 -0.99 -3.85 4.88
CA LEU A 44 -1.75 -2.98 5.76
C LEU A 44 -1.65 -1.55 5.25
N LEU A 45 -2.72 -1.03 4.66
CA LEU A 45 -2.79 0.31 4.11
C LEU A 45 -3.15 1.33 5.19
N GLY A 46 -2.82 2.60 4.96
CA GLY A 46 -2.99 3.64 5.98
C GLY A 46 -4.45 3.84 6.41
N TRP A 47 -5.41 3.69 5.49
CA TRP A 47 -6.84 3.74 5.80
C TRP A 47 -7.36 2.59 6.68
N GLN A 48 -6.54 1.58 6.97
CA GLN A 48 -6.88 0.51 7.91
C GLN A 48 -6.43 0.77 9.34
N ILE A 49 -5.62 1.82 9.55
CA ILE A 49 -4.91 2.09 10.80
C ILE A 49 -5.43 3.40 11.36
N ASN A 50 -5.70 3.44 12.66
CA ASN A 50 -6.04 4.67 13.34
C ASN A 50 -4.83 5.60 13.38
N ASP A 51 -5.06 6.92 13.36
CA ASP A 51 -3.99 7.91 13.45
C ASP A 51 -3.17 7.73 14.73
N GLY A 52 -1.86 7.91 14.62
CA GLY A 52 -0.94 7.68 15.73
C GLY A 52 0.48 7.38 15.32
N THR A 53 1.32 7.13 16.32
CA THR A 53 2.73 6.78 16.14
C THR A 53 2.98 5.38 16.68
N TYR A 54 3.59 4.54 15.85
CA TYR A 54 3.80 3.12 16.11
C TYR A 54 5.26 2.73 15.89
N SER A 55 5.70 1.71 16.61
CA SER A 55 7.00 1.09 16.35
C SER A 55 6.95 0.22 15.08
N GLY A 56 8.03 0.25 14.31
CA GLY A 56 8.24 -0.61 13.17
C GLY A 56 9.67 -1.11 13.07
N ARG A 57 9.90 -1.94 12.05
CA ARG A 57 11.22 -2.39 11.63
C ARG A 57 11.27 -2.50 10.12
N ILE A 58 12.47 -2.45 9.58
CA ILE A 58 12.71 -2.56 8.15
C ILE A 58 13.45 -3.86 7.85
N LYS A 59 13.05 -4.53 6.77
CA LYS A 59 13.81 -5.63 6.17
C LYS A 59 14.09 -5.31 4.71
N GLY A 60 15.34 -5.39 4.31
CA GLY A 60 15.73 -5.26 2.90
C GLY A 60 17.12 -5.82 2.63
N ASN A 61 17.67 -5.43 1.49
CA ASN A 61 19.05 -5.72 1.08
C ASN A 61 19.86 -4.41 0.95
N GLY A 62 21.16 -4.52 0.66
CA GLY A 62 22.04 -3.37 0.51
C GLY A 62 22.09 -2.53 1.81
N PRO A 63 21.92 -1.20 1.73
CA PRO A 63 21.88 -0.34 2.92
C PRO A 63 20.76 -0.66 3.92
N PHE A 64 19.73 -1.40 3.49
CA PHE A 64 18.64 -1.87 4.35
C PHE A 64 18.88 -3.25 4.96
N SER A 65 20.11 -3.79 4.82
CA SER A 65 20.49 -5.04 5.45
C SER A 65 20.61 -4.92 6.97
N GLY A 66 20.26 -5.98 7.69
CA GLY A 66 20.33 -6.05 9.15
C GLY A 66 19.04 -5.60 9.87
N LYS A 67 19.18 -5.31 11.17
CA LYS A 67 18.07 -4.91 12.05
C LYS A 67 17.98 -3.38 12.08
N ILE A 68 16.98 -2.83 11.39
CA ILE A 68 16.70 -1.39 11.38
C ILE A 68 15.36 -1.17 12.07
N LYS A 69 15.36 -0.41 13.16
CA LYS A 69 14.13 0.06 13.81
C LYS A 69 13.59 1.24 13.02
N SER A 70 12.27 1.39 13.00
CA SER A 70 11.60 2.54 12.42
C SER A 70 10.48 3.05 13.31
N ARG A 71 10.10 4.30 13.08
CA ARG A 71 8.87 4.91 13.60
C ARG A 71 7.90 5.02 12.44
N ILE A 72 6.69 4.53 12.62
CA ILE A 72 5.59 4.63 11.66
C ILE A 72 4.64 5.69 12.22
N THR A 73 4.31 6.70 11.43
CA THR A 73 3.28 7.68 11.77
C THR A 73 2.15 7.55 10.78
N VAL A 74 0.93 7.44 11.29
CA VAL A 74 -0.31 7.49 10.51
C VAL A 74 -1.03 8.78 10.85
N ASP A 75 -1.35 9.56 9.83
CA ASP A 75 -2.07 10.83 9.95
C ASP A 75 -2.99 10.99 8.74
N GLN A 76 -4.29 11.10 8.96
CA GLN A 76 -5.30 11.21 7.89
C GLN A 76 -5.14 10.11 6.83
N HIS A 77 -4.97 8.87 7.28
CA HIS A 77 -4.73 7.68 6.43
C HIS A 77 -3.39 7.66 5.67
N ASN A 78 -2.51 8.65 5.83
CA ASN A 78 -1.20 8.67 5.21
C ASN A 78 -0.17 8.03 6.13
N ILE A 79 0.68 7.13 5.61
CA ILE A 79 1.75 6.52 6.39
C ILE A 79 3.07 7.19 6.03
N THR A 80 3.80 7.63 7.06
CA THR A 80 5.21 7.98 6.94
C THR A 80 6.06 7.05 7.81
N VAL A 81 7.26 6.71 7.34
CA VAL A 81 8.19 5.85 8.06
C VAL A 81 9.52 6.56 8.22
N SER A 82 9.88 6.87 9.47
CA SER A 82 11.18 7.44 9.83
C SER A 82 12.14 6.36 10.33
N PHE A 83 13.39 6.39 9.88
CA PHE A 83 14.43 5.43 10.27
C PHE A 83 15.83 6.01 10.07
N LYS A 84 16.82 5.34 10.67
CA LYS A 84 18.24 5.65 10.52
C LYS A 84 18.98 4.46 9.93
N LEU A 85 19.65 4.66 8.80
CA LEU A 85 20.55 3.69 8.21
C LEU A 85 21.90 3.71 8.95
N LYS A 86 22.54 2.55 9.05
CA LYS A 86 23.93 2.45 9.54
C LYS A 86 24.93 3.02 8.54
N ASP A 87 24.55 3.01 7.26
CA ASP A 87 25.36 3.51 6.17
C ASP A 87 25.05 4.98 5.92
N HIS A 88 25.78 5.85 6.62
CA HIS A 88 25.61 7.30 6.54
C HIS A 88 26.03 7.90 5.19
N SER A 89 26.62 7.10 4.28
CA SER A 89 26.97 7.57 2.93
C SER A 89 25.80 7.53 1.94
N VAL A 90 24.65 6.99 2.35
CA VAL A 90 23.39 7.11 1.60
C VAL A 90 22.82 8.51 1.85
N SER A 91 22.65 9.28 0.77
CA SER A 91 22.16 10.66 0.84
C SER A 91 20.75 10.83 0.29
N GLN A 92 20.31 9.95 -0.62
CA GLN A 92 18.98 9.99 -1.19
C GLN A 92 18.38 8.60 -1.38
N ILE A 93 17.06 8.54 -1.39
CA ILE A 93 16.25 7.35 -1.62
C ILE A 93 15.21 7.67 -2.70
N TYR A 94 14.92 6.71 -3.57
CA TYR A 94 13.88 6.81 -4.59
C TYR A 94 12.98 5.56 -4.57
N PHE A 95 11.67 5.74 -4.70
CA PHE A 95 10.74 4.61 -4.87
C PHE A 95 10.66 4.19 -6.33
N GLY A 96 11.28 3.07 -6.67
CA GLY A 96 11.47 2.61 -8.04
C GLY A 96 12.85 1.98 -8.23
N ASN A 97 13.35 2.02 -9.46
CA ASN A 97 14.67 1.50 -9.78
C ASN A 97 15.69 2.62 -10.02
N SER A 98 16.97 2.26 -10.07
CA SER A 98 18.11 3.16 -10.19
C SER A 98 18.14 3.92 -11.51
N TYR A 99 17.61 3.33 -12.58
CA TYR A 99 17.49 3.99 -13.88
C TYR A 99 16.51 5.16 -13.79
N LYS A 100 15.30 4.92 -13.29
CA LYS A 100 14.30 5.98 -13.09
C LYS A 100 14.74 7.01 -12.07
N ALA A 101 15.44 6.60 -11.01
CA ALA A 101 15.98 7.54 -10.02
C ALA A 101 17.00 8.52 -10.63
N ALA A 102 17.75 8.09 -11.66
CA ALA A 102 18.69 8.98 -12.36
C ALA A 102 17.96 10.04 -13.20
N ASP A 103 16.83 9.68 -13.81
CA ASP A 103 16.02 10.55 -14.67
C ASP A 103 15.08 11.48 -13.86
N ASP A 104 14.61 11.04 -12.68
CA ASP A 104 13.54 11.67 -11.90
C ASP A 104 14.01 12.07 -10.50
N GLN A 105 15.07 12.88 -10.44
CA GLN A 105 15.68 13.31 -9.19
C GLN A 105 14.77 14.22 -8.35
N ALA A 106 13.75 14.84 -8.95
CA ALA A 106 12.78 15.68 -8.24
C ALA A 106 11.95 14.88 -7.22
N ASN A 107 11.73 13.59 -7.48
CA ASN A 107 11.03 12.68 -6.59
C ASN A 107 11.96 11.89 -5.65
N ALA A 108 13.26 12.20 -5.65
CA ALA A 108 14.21 11.62 -4.69
C ALA A 108 14.02 12.26 -3.30
N ILE A 109 14.05 11.40 -2.28
CA ILE A 109 13.93 11.79 -0.87
C ILE A 109 15.32 11.90 -0.28
N SER A 110 15.71 13.12 0.08
CA SER A 110 16.99 13.39 0.75
C SER A 110 16.94 12.98 2.22
N GLY A 111 18.05 12.44 2.70
CA GLY A 111 18.30 12.17 4.11
C GLY A 111 19.42 13.06 4.66
N SER A 112 19.56 13.06 5.98
CA SER A 112 20.66 13.73 6.68
C SER A 112 21.27 12.77 7.68
N GLU A 113 22.59 12.60 7.64
CA GLU A 113 23.32 11.65 8.51
C GLU A 113 22.70 10.23 8.54
N GLY A 114 22.22 9.75 7.39
CA GLY A 114 21.56 8.44 7.25
C GLY A 114 20.14 8.38 7.82
N GLU A 115 19.57 9.49 8.30
CA GLU A 115 18.18 9.60 8.75
C GLU A 115 17.27 9.95 7.58
N PHE A 116 16.17 9.22 7.46
CA PHE A 116 15.18 9.38 6.39
C PHE A 116 13.78 9.33 6.98
N THR A 117 12.86 10.06 6.35
CA THR A 117 11.42 9.90 6.51
C THR A 117 10.81 9.73 5.13
N VAL A 118 10.15 8.59 4.89
CA VAL A 118 9.59 8.25 3.58
C VAL A 118 8.08 8.06 3.67
N PRO A 119 7.29 8.61 2.72
CA PRO A 119 5.89 8.26 2.61
C PRO A 119 5.73 6.86 2.01
N VAL A 120 4.80 6.08 2.53
CA VAL A 120 4.44 4.76 1.98
C VAL A 120 2.93 4.58 2.00
N GLU A 121 2.38 3.88 1.02
CA GLU A 121 0.94 3.59 1.03
C GLU A 121 0.56 2.41 1.93
N GLY A 122 1.47 1.45 2.11
CA GLY A 122 1.17 0.22 2.82
C GLY A 122 2.36 -0.46 3.47
N LEU A 123 2.13 -0.97 4.66
CA LEU A 123 3.09 -1.77 5.41
C LEU A 123 2.98 -3.25 4.99
N ASN A 124 4.00 -4.04 5.34
CA ASN A 124 4.18 -5.44 4.93
C ASN A 124 4.30 -5.64 3.40
N TYR A 125 4.40 -4.55 2.64
CA TYR A 125 4.59 -4.60 1.20
C TYR A 125 6.08 -4.50 0.84
N LYS A 126 6.49 -5.26 -0.18
CA LYS A 126 7.87 -5.24 -0.69
C LYS A 126 7.98 -4.20 -1.80
N TYR A 127 8.61 -3.09 -1.48
CA TYR A 127 8.91 -1.98 -2.39
C TYR A 127 10.20 -2.25 -3.15
N ASP A 128 10.18 -1.89 -4.43
CA ASP A 128 11.40 -1.66 -5.20
C ASP A 128 11.84 -0.22 -4.95
N MET A 129 13.10 -0.04 -4.56
CA MET A 129 13.66 1.26 -4.19
C MET A 129 15.08 1.37 -4.73
N ALA A 130 15.54 2.59 -4.98
CA ALA A 130 16.92 2.89 -5.27
C ALA A 130 17.51 3.80 -4.20
N VAL A 131 18.81 3.68 -3.96
CA VAL A 131 19.55 4.51 -3.01
C VAL A 131 20.70 5.19 -3.72
N TYR A 132 20.91 6.47 -3.45
CA TYR A 132 22.05 7.23 -3.96
C TYR A 132 23.16 7.25 -2.90
N LYS A 133 24.30 6.67 -3.27
CA LYS A 133 25.48 6.55 -2.40
C LYS A 133 26.73 6.65 -3.23
N LYS A 134 27.70 7.45 -2.79
CA LYS A 134 29.03 7.59 -3.43
C LYS A 134 28.94 7.83 -4.95
N GLY A 135 28.09 8.76 -5.37
CA GLY A 135 27.98 9.17 -6.77
C GLY A 135 27.10 8.27 -7.65
N LYS A 136 26.50 7.20 -7.12
CA LYS A 136 25.73 6.23 -7.93
C LYS A 136 24.42 5.80 -7.29
N TRP A 137 23.43 5.55 -8.15
CA TRP A 137 22.18 4.90 -7.78
C TRP A 137 22.33 3.38 -7.75
N GLN A 138 21.74 2.73 -6.76
CA GLN A 138 21.77 1.28 -6.61
C GLN A 138 20.39 0.74 -6.23
N ASP A 139 19.94 -0.31 -6.92
CA ASP A 139 18.67 -0.97 -6.61
C ASP A 139 18.71 -1.73 -5.28
N CYS A 140 17.59 -1.65 -4.57
CA CYS A 140 17.33 -2.41 -3.36
C CYS A 140 15.83 -2.77 -3.27
N LYS A 141 15.52 -3.69 -2.36
CA LYS A 141 14.15 -4.09 -2.04
C LYS A 141 13.94 -3.92 -0.55
N VAL A 142 12.85 -3.27 -0.19
CA VAL A 142 12.58 -2.86 1.18
C VAL A 142 11.16 -3.25 1.57
N ARG A 143 11.00 -3.74 2.79
CA ARG A 143 9.70 -3.98 3.40
C ARG A 143 9.66 -3.29 4.76
N PHE A 144 8.70 -2.40 4.93
CA PHE A 144 8.37 -1.76 6.21
C PHE A 144 7.41 -2.67 6.97
N ILE A 145 7.80 -3.12 8.16
CA ILE A 145 7.07 -4.11 8.95
C ILE A 145 6.65 -3.45 10.26
N PRO A 146 5.35 -3.37 10.57
CA PRO A 146 4.91 -2.85 11.85
C PRO A 146 5.28 -3.83 12.97
N SER A 147 5.76 -3.31 14.10
CA SER A 147 6.02 -4.09 15.32
C SER A 147 5.17 -3.65 16.50
N GLY A 148 4.55 -2.46 16.44
CA GLY A 148 3.70 -1.91 17.49
C GLY A 148 2.30 -1.54 17.04
N ILE A 149 1.84 -2.04 15.89
CA ILE A 149 0.43 -1.93 15.47
C ILE A 149 -0.27 -3.22 15.87
N HIS A 150 -1.21 -3.11 16.79
CA HIS A 150 -2.01 -4.20 17.31
C HIS A 150 -3.46 -4.08 16.85
N ARG A 151 -4.26 -5.10 17.14
CA ARG A 151 -5.68 -5.17 16.77
C ARG A 151 -6.47 -3.91 17.13
N LYS A 152 -6.24 -3.34 18.32
CA LYS A 152 -6.95 -2.14 18.81
C LYS A 152 -6.63 -0.86 18.03
N ASP A 153 -5.53 -0.87 17.28
CA ASP A 153 -5.06 0.28 16.50
C ASP A 153 -5.60 0.24 15.06
N LEU A 154 -6.45 -0.74 14.74
CA LEU A 154 -7.04 -0.92 13.42
C LEU A 154 -8.53 -0.53 13.44
N VAL A 155 -8.99 0.06 12.34
CA VAL A 155 -10.39 0.48 12.15
C VAL A 155 -11.37 -0.69 12.34
N THR A 156 -10.97 -1.91 11.95
CA THR A 156 -11.74 -3.15 12.10
C THR A 156 -11.32 -3.99 13.31
N GLY A 157 -10.74 -3.36 14.32
CA GLY A 157 -10.23 -3.99 15.54
C GLY A 157 -11.29 -4.69 16.40
N ASP A 158 -12.55 -4.27 16.26
CA ASP A 158 -13.75 -4.80 16.91
C ASP A 158 -14.26 -6.11 16.28
N ILE A 159 -13.94 -6.37 15.01
CA ILE A 159 -14.43 -7.57 14.29
C ILE A 159 -13.64 -8.80 14.71
N GLN A 160 -14.34 -9.80 15.27
CA GLN A 160 -13.75 -11.04 15.75
C GLN A 160 -13.01 -11.81 14.65
N ASN A 161 -11.97 -12.57 15.05
CA ASN A 161 -11.29 -13.50 14.15
C ASN A 161 -12.29 -14.52 13.58
N GLY A 162 -12.20 -14.79 12.28
CA GLY A 162 -13.08 -15.75 11.62
C GLY A 162 -13.14 -15.60 10.11
N LYS A 163 -13.91 -16.49 9.48
CA LYS A 163 -14.33 -16.34 8.09
C LYS A 163 -15.73 -15.75 8.07
N TYR A 164 -15.99 -14.87 7.12
CA TYR A 164 -17.27 -14.23 6.92
C TYR A 164 -17.64 -14.31 5.44
N THR A 165 -18.91 -14.13 5.15
CA THR A 165 -19.42 -13.78 3.82
C THR A 165 -20.07 -12.41 3.89
N GLY A 166 -19.91 -11.58 2.85
CA GLY A 166 -20.58 -10.29 2.79
C GLY A 166 -20.80 -9.84 1.35
N LYS A 167 -21.85 -9.04 1.13
CA LYS A 167 -22.13 -8.45 -0.18
C LYS A 167 -21.02 -7.47 -0.53
N ILE A 168 -20.37 -7.73 -1.64
CA ILE A 168 -19.41 -6.83 -2.26
C ILE A 168 -20.00 -6.26 -3.54
N THR A 169 -19.84 -4.97 -3.75
CA THR A 169 -20.24 -4.28 -4.99
C THR A 169 -19.00 -3.80 -5.74
N LEU A 170 -19.10 -3.81 -7.06
CA LEU A 170 -18.11 -3.24 -7.96
C LEU A 170 -18.82 -2.23 -8.86
N THR A 171 -18.31 -1.00 -8.90
CA THR A 171 -18.76 0.05 -9.82
C THR A 171 -17.57 0.57 -10.63
N GLY A 172 -17.83 1.20 -11.78
CA GLY A 172 -16.80 1.67 -12.70
C GLY A 172 -16.57 0.75 -13.90
N GLY A 173 -15.48 1.01 -14.63
CA GLY A 173 -15.22 0.41 -15.94
C GLY A 173 -16.38 0.57 -16.93
N SER A 174 -16.56 -0.42 -17.80
CA SER A 174 -17.67 -0.45 -18.78
C SER A 174 -18.98 -1.04 -18.24
N GLY A 175 -19.05 -1.40 -16.95
CA GLY A 175 -20.18 -2.12 -16.37
C GLY A 175 -20.28 -3.61 -16.75
N ARG A 176 -19.42 -4.11 -17.64
CA ARG A 176 -19.42 -5.53 -18.07
C ARG A 176 -18.74 -6.47 -17.08
N ALA A 177 -17.76 -5.97 -16.33
CA ALA A 177 -17.05 -6.75 -15.33
C ALA A 177 -17.84 -6.79 -14.01
N HIS A 178 -17.82 -7.93 -13.33
CA HIS A 178 -18.37 -8.06 -11.99
C HIS A 178 -17.46 -8.91 -11.11
N ILE A 179 -17.67 -8.81 -9.79
CA ILE A 179 -17.02 -9.67 -8.80
C ILE A 179 -18.09 -10.59 -8.20
N LYS A 180 -17.73 -11.86 -7.99
CA LYS A 180 -18.61 -12.81 -7.31
C LYS A 180 -19.00 -12.28 -5.92
N SER A 181 -20.30 -12.21 -5.67
CA SER A 181 -20.90 -11.73 -4.43
C SER A 181 -21.96 -12.73 -3.95
N PRO A 182 -22.07 -13.05 -2.66
CA PRO A 182 -21.23 -12.58 -1.54
C PRO A 182 -19.76 -13.02 -1.66
N ALA A 183 -18.85 -12.15 -1.22
CA ALA A 183 -17.42 -12.45 -1.15
C ALA A 183 -17.05 -13.12 0.17
N VAL A 184 -16.05 -13.99 0.14
CA VAL A 184 -15.46 -14.58 1.35
C VAL A 184 -14.48 -13.58 1.94
N ILE A 185 -14.67 -13.21 3.21
CA ILE A 185 -13.83 -12.30 3.97
C ILE A 185 -13.12 -13.09 5.08
N THR A 186 -11.82 -12.89 5.23
CA THR A 186 -11.06 -13.42 6.37
C THR A 186 -10.75 -12.28 7.32
N ALA A 187 -11.25 -12.38 8.55
CA ALA A 187 -10.90 -11.49 9.65
C ALA A 187 -9.80 -12.14 10.50
N LYS A 188 -8.65 -11.48 10.58
CA LYS A 188 -7.52 -11.93 11.41
C LYS A 188 -6.79 -10.75 12.03
N ASP A 189 -6.73 -10.73 13.35
CA ASP A 189 -6.01 -9.74 14.16
C ASP A 189 -6.38 -8.29 13.81
N GLY A 190 -7.68 -8.05 13.65
CA GLY A 190 -8.25 -6.75 13.30
C GLY A 190 -8.09 -6.39 11.81
N ARG A 191 -7.53 -7.28 10.98
CA ARG A 191 -7.38 -7.08 9.53
C ARG A 191 -8.44 -7.88 8.79
N LEU A 192 -9.19 -7.23 7.91
CA LEU A 192 -10.06 -7.92 6.95
C LEU A 192 -9.38 -8.07 5.60
N THR A 193 -9.56 -9.23 4.98
CA THR A 193 -9.09 -9.51 3.62
C THR A 193 -10.22 -10.14 2.83
N ALA A 194 -10.65 -9.49 1.74
CA ALA A 194 -11.65 -10.01 0.83
C ALA A 194 -11.01 -10.86 -0.26
N LYS A 195 -11.59 -12.04 -0.51
CA LYS A 195 -11.29 -12.86 -1.67
C LYS A 195 -12.11 -12.37 -2.86
N ILE A 196 -11.47 -11.59 -3.72
CA ILE A 196 -12.06 -11.09 -4.96
C ILE A 196 -11.98 -12.17 -6.03
N ILE A 197 -13.12 -12.48 -6.64
CA ILE A 197 -13.21 -13.38 -7.79
C ILE A 197 -13.88 -12.63 -8.93
N TRP A 198 -13.11 -12.28 -9.95
CA TRP A 198 -13.61 -11.57 -11.12
C TRP A 198 -14.48 -12.46 -12.00
N SER A 199 -15.32 -11.85 -12.83
CA SER A 199 -16.10 -12.53 -13.87
C SER A 199 -15.24 -13.14 -15.00
N SER A 200 -13.98 -12.71 -15.12
CA SER A 200 -13.04 -13.12 -16.16
C SER A 200 -11.74 -13.69 -15.60
N GLU A 201 -11.10 -14.59 -16.34
CA GLU A 201 -9.77 -15.13 -16.04
C GLU A 201 -8.61 -14.22 -16.47
N TYR A 202 -8.87 -13.13 -17.19
CA TYR A 202 -7.80 -12.30 -17.78
C TYR A 202 -7.31 -11.15 -16.89
N TYR A 203 -7.81 -11.03 -15.66
CA TYR A 203 -7.31 -10.05 -14.70
C TYR A 203 -6.02 -10.52 -14.04
N GLN A 204 -4.97 -9.72 -14.18
CA GLN A 204 -3.61 -10.06 -13.76
C GLN A 204 -3.30 -9.57 -12.33
N TYR A 205 -3.78 -8.39 -11.98
CA TYR A 205 -3.69 -7.83 -10.64
C TYR A 205 -4.78 -6.79 -10.38
N ILE A 206 -5.04 -6.57 -9.09
CA ILE A 206 -5.69 -5.37 -8.57
C ILE A 206 -4.58 -4.45 -8.07
N GLN A 207 -4.68 -3.16 -8.37
CA GLN A 207 -3.81 -2.12 -7.84
C GLN A 207 -4.64 -1.19 -6.95
N ILE A 208 -4.12 -0.89 -5.76
CA ILE A 208 -4.68 0.10 -4.82
C ILE A 208 -3.59 1.13 -4.61
N GLY A 209 -3.82 2.37 -5.05
CA GLY A 209 -2.75 3.35 -5.21
C GLY A 209 -1.67 2.83 -6.15
N SER A 210 -0.45 2.63 -5.65
CA SER A 210 0.68 2.01 -6.34
C SER A 210 0.93 0.55 -5.95
N LEU A 211 0.17 0.00 -5.00
CA LEU A 211 0.36 -1.37 -4.51
C LEU A 211 -0.36 -2.41 -5.38
N LYS A 212 0.38 -3.40 -5.90
CA LYS A 212 -0.13 -4.45 -6.80
C LYS A 212 -0.39 -5.77 -6.05
N PHE A 213 -1.63 -6.24 -6.13
CA PHE A 213 -2.14 -7.50 -5.60
C PHE A 213 -2.38 -8.50 -6.74
N LYS A 214 -1.45 -9.45 -6.90
CA LYS A 214 -1.43 -10.35 -8.05
C LYS A 214 -2.51 -11.44 -8.00
N LYS A 215 -2.92 -11.90 -9.18
CA LYS A 215 -3.72 -13.11 -9.38
C LYS A 215 -3.08 -14.31 -8.67
N LEU A 216 -3.89 -15.06 -7.95
CA LEU A 216 -3.48 -16.20 -7.11
C LEU A 216 -3.63 -17.56 -7.81
N ASN A 217 -4.44 -17.64 -8.88
CA ASN A 217 -4.77 -18.87 -9.59
C ASN A 217 -4.26 -18.86 -11.04
N LYS A 218 -3.91 -20.05 -11.56
CA LYS A 218 -3.49 -20.22 -12.96
C LYS A 218 -4.65 -20.38 -13.94
N LYS A 219 -5.72 -21.07 -13.55
CA LYS A 219 -6.89 -21.39 -14.40
C LYS A 219 -8.20 -20.87 -13.80
N GLY A 220 -9.15 -20.55 -14.68
CA GLY A 220 -10.48 -20.05 -14.33
C GLY A 220 -10.47 -18.61 -13.83
N ASN A 221 -11.64 -18.14 -13.43
CA ASN A 221 -11.88 -16.77 -12.98
C ASN A 221 -10.82 -16.24 -12.02
N SER A 222 -10.36 -15.01 -12.25
CA SER A 222 -9.21 -14.44 -11.56
C SER A 222 -9.49 -14.19 -10.10
N ARG A 223 -8.59 -14.68 -9.23
CA ARG A 223 -8.72 -14.61 -7.78
C ARG A 223 -7.61 -13.77 -7.19
N MET A 224 -7.98 -12.79 -6.37
CA MET A 224 -7.06 -11.91 -5.65
C MET A 224 -7.53 -11.74 -4.22
N ASN A 225 -6.61 -11.48 -3.31
CA ASN A 225 -6.92 -11.12 -1.94
C ASN A 225 -6.53 -9.67 -1.73
N ILE A 226 -7.47 -8.82 -1.35
CA ILE A 226 -7.22 -7.41 -1.05
C ILE A 226 -7.68 -7.08 0.38
N PRO A 227 -6.97 -6.18 1.07
CA PRO A 227 -7.49 -5.59 2.30
C PRO A 227 -8.82 -4.87 2.04
N VAL A 228 -9.71 -4.89 3.01
CA VAL A 228 -10.99 -4.15 2.97
C VAL A 228 -11.32 -3.54 4.33
N VAL A 229 -12.08 -2.46 4.33
CA VAL A 229 -12.79 -1.93 5.50
C VAL A 229 -14.27 -1.86 5.10
N PRO A 230 -15.21 -2.39 5.90
CA PRO A 230 -16.64 -2.33 5.58
C PRO A 230 -17.13 -0.89 5.49
N ASP A 231 -18.15 -0.67 4.66
CA ASP A 231 -18.79 0.63 4.43
C ASP A 231 -17.83 1.76 4.00
N THR A 232 -16.69 1.39 3.43
CA THR A 232 -15.71 2.30 2.84
C THR A 232 -15.56 2.00 1.35
N ASP A 233 -15.52 3.06 0.55
CA ASP A 233 -15.23 2.96 -0.87
C ASP A 233 -13.73 2.79 -1.07
N ILE A 234 -13.35 1.71 -1.77
CA ILE A 234 -11.96 1.39 -2.06
C ILE A 234 -11.78 1.54 -3.57
N HIS A 235 -11.08 2.60 -3.96
CA HIS A 235 -10.68 2.81 -5.34
C HIS A 235 -9.59 1.83 -5.72
N ILE A 236 -9.81 1.12 -6.81
CA ILE A 236 -8.90 0.12 -7.33
C ILE A 236 -8.73 0.28 -8.84
N GLN A 237 -7.63 -0.27 -9.35
CA GLN A 237 -7.38 -0.44 -10.76
C GLN A 237 -7.18 -1.92 -11.09
N GLY A 238 -7.94 -2.46 -12.03
CA GLY A 238 -7.80 -3.85 -12.48
C GLY A 238 -7.07 -3.91 -13.81
N LEU A 239 -5.90 -4.58 -13.85
CA LEU A 239 -5.22 -4.85 -15.12
C LEU A 239 -5.81 -6.11 -15.77
N THR A 240 -6.37 -5.98 -16.98
CA THR A 240 -6.89 -7.08 -17.78
C THR A 240 -6.14 -7.24 -19.10
N THR A 241 -6.04 -8.47 -19.60
CA THR A 241 -5.42 -8.82 -20.89
C THR A 241 -6.43 -9.41 -21.89
N ALA A 242 -7.72 -9.27 -21.63
CA ALA A 242 -8.79 -9.89 -22.43
C ALA A 242 -8.89 -9.37 -23.87
N MET A 243 -8.33 -8.19 -24.18
CA MET A 243 -8.56 -7.44 -25.42
C MET A 243 -7.30 -7.33 -26.28
N SER A 244 -6.43 -8.35 -26.25
CA SER A 244 -5.13 -8.42 -26.95
C SER A 244 -4.07 -7.41 -26.48
N THR A 245 -4.47 -6.28 -25.90
CA THR A 245 -3.60 -5.32 -25.21
C THR A 245 -3.95 -5.26 -23.71
N PRO A 246 -2.95 -5.06 -22.82
CA PRO A 246 -3.22 -4.84 -21.41
C PRO A 246 -3.94 -3.50 -21.17
N HIS A 247 -5.04 -3.53 -20.42
CA HIS A 247 -5.77 -2.34 -20.00
C HIS A 247 -5.86 -2.27 -18.49
N LEU A 248 -5.52 -1.11 -17.93
CA LEU A 248 -5.72 -0.78 -16.53
C LEU A 248 -7.04 -0.01 -16.41
N ILE A 249 -8.01 -0.56 -15.68
CA ILE A 249 -9.37 -0.02 -15.62
C ILE A 249 -9.70 0.37 -14.18
N ASP A 250 -10.21 1.58 -13.99
CA ASP A 250 -10.64 2.09 -12.68
C ASP A 250 -11.98 1.50 -12.24
N TYR A 251 -12.04 1.11 -10.97
CA TYR A 251 -13.24 0.65 -10.30
C TYR A 251 -13.30 1.14 -8.86
N THR A 252 -14.48 1.07 -8.28
CA THR A 252 -14.68 1.23 -6.83
C THR A 252 -15.28 -0.07 -6.28
N ILE A 253 -14.69 -0.57 -5.20
CA ILE A 253 -15.20 -1.72 -4.44
C ILE A 253 -15.75 -1.23 -3.11
N ARG A 254 -16.91 -1.76 -2.71
CA ARG A 254 -17.49 -1.54 -1.37
C ARG A 254 -17.97 -2.86 -0.78
N LEU A 255 -17.61 -3.11 0.49
CA LEU A 255 -18.12 -4.23 1.29
C LEU A 255 -19.20 -3.69 2.22
N ASP A 256 -20.42 -4.22 2.14
CA ASP A 256 -21.53 -3.80 2.99
C ASP A 256 -21.48 -4.52 4.35
N LYS A 257 -21.22 -3.77 5.43
CA LYS A 257 -21.08 -4.33 6.79
C LYS A 257 -22.35 -5.03 7.26
N SER A 258 -23.52 -4.52 6.90
CA SER A 258 -24.82 -5.04 7.35
C SER A 258 -25.09 -6.47 6.85
N THR A 259 -24.46 -6.84 5.73
CA THR A 259 -24.59 -8.16 5.10
C THR A 259 -23.52 -9.16 5.55
N MET A 260 -22.62 -8.75 6.46
CA MET A 260 -21.54 -9.61 6.90
C MET A 260 -22.05 -10.68 7.89
N THR A 261 -22.01 -11.93 7.46
CA THR A 261 -22.36 -13.09 8.28
C THR A 261 -21.11 -13.92 8.55
N LYS A 262 -20.86 -14.27 9.82
CA LYS A 262 -19.76 -15.16 10.19
C LYS A 262 -20.08 -16.56 9.66
N ALA A 263 -19.16 -17.13 8.90
CA ALA A 263 -19.31 -18.49 8.41
C ALA A 263 -19.27 -19.45 9.60
N GLU A 264 -20.25 -20.35 9.68
CA GLU A 264 -20.28 -21.40 10.70
C GLU A 264 -19.05 -22.29 10.57
N LYS A 265 -18.47 -22.68 11.71
CA LYS A 265 -17.47 -23.75 11.73
C LYS A 265 -18.24 -25.05 11.42
N ARG A 266 -18.08 -25.56 10.21
CA ARG A 266 -18.37 -26.97 9.94
C ARG A 266 -17.37 -27.85 10.67
#